data_AF-A0A661QE96-F1
#
_entry.id   AF-A0A661QE96-F1
#
_cell.length_a   1.000
_cell.length_b   1.000
_cell.length_c   1.000
_cell.angle_alpha   90.00
_cell.angle_beta   90.00
_cell.angle_gamma   90.00
#
_symmetry.space_group_name_H-M   'P 1'
#
loop_
_entity.id
_entity.type
_entity.pdbx_description
1 polymer ?
#
loop_
_entity_poly.entity_id
_entity_poly.type
_entity_poly.pdbx_seq_one_letter_code
_entity_poly.pdbx_strand_id
1 'polypeptide(L)' 'MKSIAKVFQNGRSQAVRLPKAFRFKGNEVKIRKKGDTVILEPLGRSKWPEGFWDDFPVDPDFKTPEALPSKNFSLD' A
#
# COMPACT_ATOMS: atom_id res chain seq x y z
N MET A 1 -17.43 -16.01 -6.75
CA MET A 1 -18.63 -15.14 -6.68
C MET A 1 -18.65 -14.22 -7.89
N LYS A 2 -19.79 -14.03 -8.55
CA LYS A 2 -19.98 -13.04 -9.62
C LYS A 2 -21.14 -12.14 -9.21
N SER A 3 -21.01 -10.83 -9.44
CA SER A 3 -22.08 -9.86 -9.19
C SER A 3 -22.05 -8.80 -10.27
N ILE A 4 -23.23 -8.31 -10.65
CA ILE A 4 -23.36 -7.10 -11.47
C ILE A 4 -23.32 -5.90 -10.52
N ALA A 5 -22.61 -4.84 -10.92
CA ALA A 5 -22.55 -3.58 -10.20
C ALA A 5 -23.10 -2.45 -11.07
N LYS A 6 -23.74 -1.47 -10.44
CA LYS A 6 -24.29 -0.32 -11.15
C LYS A 6 -23.19 0.71 -11.43
N VAL A 7 -23.08 1.12 -12.69
CA VAL A 7 -22.28 2.27 -13.11
C VAL A 7 -23.15 3.53 -13.04
N PHE A 8 -22.59 4.62 -12.53
CA PHE A 8 -23.28 5.90 -12.39
C PHE A 8 -22.30 7.07 -12.52
N GLN A 9 -22.82 8.30 -12.58
CA GLN A 9 -22.00 9.52 -12.57
C GLN A 9 -21.86 10.06 -11.15
N ASN A 10 -20.65 10.46 -10.78
CA ASN A 10 -20.34 11.19 -9.55
C ASN A 10 -19.63 12.50 -9.94
N GLY A 11 -20.38 13.59 -10.02
CA GLY A 11 -19.90 14.84 -10.62
C GLY A 11 -19.53 14.64 -12.09
N ARG A 12 -18.27 14.92 -12.44
CA ARG A 12 -17.73 14.75 -13.81
C ARG A 12 -17.09 13.37 -14.04
N SER A 13 -17.17 12.47 -13.07
CA SER A 13 -16.48 11.18 -13.09
C SER A 13 -17.47 10.02 -13.19
N GLN A 14 -17.09 8.98 -13.93
CA GLN A 14 -17.78 7.69 -13.87
C GLN A 14 -17.41 6.95 -12.58
N ALA A 15 -18.40 6.32 -11.95
CA ALA A 15 -18.24 5.58 -10.70
C ALA A 15 -19.00 4.25 -10.75
N VAL A 16 -18.54 3.27 -9.94
CA VAL A 16 -19.18 1.97 -9.77
C VAL A 16 -19.60 1.79 -8.31
N ARG A 17 -20.84 1.39 -8.06
CA ARG A 17 -21.29 1.05 -6.70
C ARG A 17 -20.87 -0.38 -6.37
N LEU A 18 -19.83 -0.52 -5.54
CA LEU A 18 -19.38 -1.83 -5.09
C LEU A 18 -20.41 -2.50 -4.15
N PRO A 19 -20.90 -3.72 -4.48
CA PRO A 19 -21.74 -4.50 -3.57
C PRO A 19 -20.98 -4.82 -2.27
N LYS A 20 -21.71 -5.07 -1.19
CA LYS A 20 -21.14 -5.27 0.16
C LYS A 20 -20.01 -6.30 0.20
N ALA A 21 -20.16 -7.41 -0.55
CA ALA A 21 -19.18 -8.49 -0.62
C ALA A 21 -17.85 -8.12 -1.31
N PHE A 22 -17.79 -7.01 -2.06
CA PHE A 22 -16.62 -6.56 -2.82
C PHE A 22 -16.03 -5.25 -2.31
N ARG A 23 -16.44 -4.78 -1.12
CA ARG A 23 -15.90 -3.54 -0.54
C ARG A 23 -14.47 -3.78 -0.05
N PHE A 24 -13.59 -2.84 -0.38
CA PHE A 24 -12.23 -2.81 0.14
C PHE A 24 -12.19 -2.25 1.56
N LYS A 25 -11.14 -2.59 2.31
CA LYS A 25 -10.78 -1.89 3.54
C LYS A 25 -9.99 -0.63 3.17
N GLY A 26 -10.36 0.52 3.76
CA GLY A 26 -9.71 1.81 3.48
C GLY A 26 -10.52 2.68 2.50
N ASN A 27 -9.89 3.78 2.08
CA ASN A 27 -10.47 4.82 1.21
C ASN A 27 -9.82 4.89 -0.18
N GLU A 28 -8.74 4.16 -0.42
CA GLU A 28 -7.96 4.22 -1.66
C GLU A 28 -7.64 2.82 -2.22
N VAL A 29 -7.51 2.74 -3.54
CA VAL A 29 -7.19 1.51 -4.29
C VAL A 29 -6.23 1.84 -5.42
N LYS A 30 -5.39 0.87 -5.78
CA LYS A 30 -4.64 0.91 -7.04
C LYS A 30 -5.58 0.52 -8.18
N ILE A 31 -5.47 1.21 -9.30
CA ILE A 31 -6.26 0.95 -10.51
C ILE A 31 -5.33 0.69 -11.70
N ARG A 32 -5.64 -0.34 -12.49
CA ARG A 32 -4.98 -0.62 -13.77
C ARG A 32 -5.97 -1.15 -14.80
N LYS A 33 -5.69 -0.91 -16.09
CA LYS A 33 -6.51 -1.35 -17.22
C LYS A 33 -5.76 -2.40 -18.05
N LYS A 34 -6.42 -3.49 -18.41
CA LYS A 34 -5.91 -4.53 -19.33
C LYS A 34 -6.98 -4.83 -20.37
N GLY A 35 -6.80 -4.33 -21.59
CA GLY A 35 -7.86 -4.35 -22.61
C GLY A 35 -9.11 -3.64 -22.10
N ASP A 36 -10.25 -4.33 -22.12
CA ASP A 36 -11.53 -3.80 -21.62
C ASP A 36 -11.77 -4.05 -20.13
N THR A 37 -10.79 -4.63 -19.43
CA THR A 37 -10.91 -4.94 -17.99
C THR A 37 -10.28 -3.84 -17.14
N VAL A 38 -11.03 -3.32 -16.16
CA VAL A 38 -10.52 -2.48 -15.08
C VAL A 38 -10.29 -3.35 -13.84
N ILE A 39 -9.07 -3.30 -13.30
CA ILE A 39 -8.65 -4.09 -12.15
C ILE A 39 -8.40 -3.12 -10.99
N LEU A 40 -9.07 -3.36 -9.86
CA LEU A 40 -8.93 -2.60 -8.62
C LEU A 40 -8.26 -3.48 -7.56
N GLU A 41 -7.18 -2.99 -6.97
CA GLU A 41 -6.39 -3.71 -5.97
C GLU A 41 -6.31 -2.85 -4.69
N PRO A 42 -6.42 -3.45 -3.48
CA PRO A 42 -6.35 -2.69 -2.24
C PRO A 42 -5.02 -1.96 -2.12
N LEU A 43 -5.06 -0.70 -1.69
CA LEU A 43 -3.87 0.05 -1.32
C LEU A 43 -3.45 -0.34 0.12
N GLY A 44 -2.90 -1.54 0.27
CA GLY A 44 -2.26 -1.96 1.53
C GLY A 44 -0.83 -1.44 1.63
N ARG A 45 -0.27 -1.37 2.86
CA ARG A 45 1.18 -1.43 3.01
C ARG A 45 1.61 -2.72 2.34
N SER A 46 2.38 -2.63 1.26
CA SER A 46 3.07 -3.78 0.70
C SER A 46 3.82 -4.44 1.83
N LYS A 47 3.42 -5.65 2.20
CA LYS A 47 4.32 -6.51 2.95
C LYS A 47 5.43 -6.86 1.99
N TRP A 48 6.66 -6.81 2.46
CA TRP A 48 7.75 -7.43 1.73
C TRP A 48 7.38 -8.89 1.43
N PRO A 49 7.73 -9.42 0.25
CA PRO A 49 7.57 -10.83 -0.05
C PRO A 49 8.11 -11.70 1.09
N GLU A 50 7.54 -12.88 1.28
CA GLU A 50 8.12 -13.87 2.18
C GLU A 50 9.57 -14.13 1.75
N GLY A 51 10.49 -14.09 2.72
CA GLY A 51 11.94 -14.24 2.47
C GLY A 51 12.65 -13.03 1.87
N PHE A 52 11.99 -11.87 1.68
CA PHE A 52 12.65 -10.68 1.10
C PHE A 52 13.92 -10.24 1.86
N TRP A 53 13.99 -10.48 3.18
CA TRP A 53 15.15 -10.14 4.00
C TRP A 53 16.22 -11.23 4.02
N ASP A 54 15.94 -12.42 3.48
CA ASP A 54 16.89 -13.54 3.49
C ASP A 54 18.07 -13.28 2.54
N ASP A 55 17.85 -12.47 1.50
CA ASP A 55 18.88 -11.98 0.58
C ASP A 55 19.78 -10.90 1.20
N PHE A 56 19.45 -10.40 2.41
CA PHE A 56 20.21 -9.40 3.14
C PHE A 56 20.75 -9.97 4.45
N PRO A 57 21.73 -10.90 4.39
CA PRO A 57 22.36 -11.42 5.61
C PRO A 57 23.05 -10.28 6.37
N VAL A 58 23.06 -10.39 7.69
CA VAL A 58 23.83 -9.47 8.55
C VAL A 58 25.30 -9.59 8.16
N ASP A 59 25.91 -8.46 7.81
CA ASP A 59 27.35 -8.39 7.59
C ASP A 59 28.06 -8.69 8.92
N PRO A 60 28.85 -9.78 9.02
CA PRO A 60 29.51 -10.17 10.27
C PRO A 60 30.54 -9.13 10.74
N ASP A 61 31.05 -8.29 9.84
CA ASP A 61 32.02 -7.24 10.14
C ASP A 61 31.33 -5.91 10.49
N PHE A 62 30.00 -5.81 10.37
CA PHE A 62 29.26 -4.61 10.73
C PHE A 62 29.25 -4.42 12.26
N LYS A 63 29.95 -3.38 12.72
CA LYS A 63 29.94 -2.94 14.11
C LYS A 63 28.98 -1.79 14.27
N THR A 64 27.95 -1.94 15.10
CA THR A 64 27.09 -0.80 15.48
C THR A 64 27.97 0.24 16.19
N PRO A 65 28.01 1.50 15.70
CA PRO A 65 28.81 2.54 16.33
C PRO A 65 28.24 2.89 17.70
N GLU A 66 29.10 3.38 18.60
CA GLU A 66 28.64 3.99 19.85
C GLU A 66 27.72 5.17 19.56
N ALA A 67 26.63 5.28 20.33
CA ALA A 67 25.71 6.39 20.21
C ALA A 67 26.45 7.70 20.50
N LEU A 68 26.29 8.68 19.62
CA LEU A 68 26.87 10.01 19.85
C LEU A 68 26.30 10.59 21.15
N PRO A 69 27.12 11.33 21.92
CA PRO A 69 26.64 12.00 23.11
C PRO A 69 25.49 12.95 22.75
N SER A 70 24.40 12.87 23.49
CA SER A 70 23.28 13.78 23.35
C SER A 70 23.75 15.20 23.65
N LYS A 71 23.78 16.06 22.62
CA LYS A 71 23.94 17.51 22.83
C LYS A 71 22.61 18.06 23.33
N ASN A 72 22.60 18.65 24.52
CA ASN A 72 21.49 19.49 24.95
C ASN A 72 21.51 20.74 24.06
N PHE A 73 20.63 20.76 23.05
CA PHE A 73 20.36 21.96 22.29
C PHE A 73 19.37 22.82 23.09
N SER A 74 19.83 23.97 23.60
CA SER A 74 18.92 25.05 23.97
C SER A 74 18.44 25.69 22.67
N LEU A 75 17.12 25.78 22.49
CA LEU A 75 16.53 26.66 21.49
C LEU A 75 16.28 27.99 22.21
N ASP A 76 17.20 28.92 22.02
CA ASP A 76 17.01 30.32 22.44
C ASP A 76 15.99 31.01 21.53
#